data_AF-A0A3D1CYG2-F1
#
_entry.id   AF-A0A3D1CYG2-F1
#
_cell.length_a   1.000
_cell.length_b   1.000
_cell.length_c   1.000
_cell.angle_alpha   90.00
_cell.angle_beta   90.00
_cell.angle_gamma   90.00
#
_symmetry.space_group_name_H-M   'P 1'
#
loop_
_entity.id
_entity.type
_entity.pdbx_description
1 polymer ?
#
loop_
_entity_poly.entity_id
_entity_poly.type
_entity_poly.pdbx_seq_one_letter_code
_entity_poly.pdbx_strand_id
1 'polypeptide(L)'
;MIRAFTVLMIVFCVTGNLNAQNRRGDNDTLSVKQQSLIPIAAYTAKGELQQLKTALNEGLDAGLTVNEVKEAMVHLYAYCGFPRSIRGLQTLMEVL
;
A
#
# COMPACT_ATOMS: atom_id res chain seq x y z
N MET A 1 43.92 15.60 -37.57
CA MET A 1 43.69 14.60 -36.49
C MET A 1 42.63 15.01 -35.48
N ILE A 2 42.65 16.24 -34.94
CA ILE A 2 41.73 16.68 -33.85
C ILE A 2 40.22 16.63 -34.21
N ARG A 3 39.87 16.91 -35.49
CA ARG A 3 38.48 16.91 -35.98
C ARG A 3 37.88 15.50 -36.13
N ALA A 4 38.74 14.50 -36.41
CA ALA A 4 38.30 13.11 -36.50
C ALA A 4 38.02 12.52 -35.11
N PHE A 5 38.83 12.89 -34.12
CA PHE A 5 38.66 12.45 -32.72
C PHE A 5 37.38 13.02 -32.09
N THR A 6 37.05 14.29 -32.37
CA THR A 6 35.83 14.93 -31.87
C THR A 6 34.57 14.32 -32.48
N VAL A 7 34.57 13.97 -33.76
CA VAL A 7 33.44 13.27 -34.41
C VAL A 7 33.25 11.87 -33.83
N LEU A 8 34.34 11.13 -33.58
CA LEU A 8 34.29 9.80 -32.97
C LEU A 8 33.71 9.82 -31.54
N MET A 9 34.06 10.82 -30.74
CA MET A 9 33.55 10.98 -29.37
C MET A 9 32.04 11.29 -29.35
N ILE A 10 31.56 12.13 -30.28
CA ILE A 10 30.13 12.44 -30.41
C ILE A 10 29.34 11.20 -30.83
N VAL A 11 29.85 10.42 -31.79
CA VAL A 11 29.20 9.19 -32.24
C VAL A 11 29.10 8.17 -31.10
N PHE A 12 30.14 8.04 -30.28
CA PHE A 12 30.15 7.13 -29.13
C PHE A 12 29.16 7.55 -28.02
N CYS A 13 28.96 8.86 -27.81
CA CYS A 13 27.94 9.36 -26.89
C CYS A 13 26.50 9.17 -27.41
N VAL A 14 26.28 9.20 -28.72
CA VAL A 14 24.94 9.10 -29.32
C VAL A 14 24.47 7.64 -29.46
N THR A 15 25.36 6.67 -29.61
CA THR A 15 25.00 5.22 -29.66
C THR A 15 24.96 4.53 -28.30
N GLY A 16 25.42 5.20 -27.24
CA GLY A 16 25.18 4.76 -25.87
C GLY A 16 23.70 4.86 -25.52
N ASN A 17 22.92 3.84 -25.85
CA ASN A 17 21.58 3.65 -25.29
C ASN A 17 21.74 3.46 -23.78
N LEU A 18 21.76 4.56 -23.04
CA LEU A 18 21.58 4.63 -21.60
C LEU A 18 20.15 4.15 -21.33
N ASN A 19 19.97 2.83 -21.32
CA ASN A 19 18.84 2.22 -20.65
C ASN A 19 19.04 2.54 -19.16
N ALA A 20 18.49 3.67 -18.72
CA ALA A 20 18.28 3.92 -17.30
C ALA A 20 17.37 2.78 -16.80
N GLN A 21 17.99 1.75 -16.23
CA GLN A 21 17.29 0.59 -15.72
C GLN A 21 16.45 1.06 -14.53
N ASN A 22 15.18 1.38 -14.80
CA ASN A 22 14.15 1.55 -13.78
C ASN A 22 13.84 0.15 -13.22
N ARG A 23 14.78 -0.41 -12.44
CA ARG A 23 14.52 -1.60 -11.63
C ARG A 23 13.56 -1.16 -10.52
N ARG A 24 12.27 -1.13 -10.86
CA ARG A 24 11.19 -1.11 -9.87
C ARG A 24 11.35 -2.42 -9.10
N GLY A 25 11.90 -2.33 -7.90
CA GLY A 25 12.03 -3.51 -7.05
C GLY A 25 10.63 -4.04 -6.77
N ASP A 26 10.46 -5.35 -6.68
CA ASP A 26 9.21 -5.96 -6.23
C ASP A 26 8.74 -5.35 -4.87
N ASN A 27 9.70 -4.85 -4.11
CA ASN A 27 9.60 -4.06 -2.89
C ASN A 27 8.85 -2.71 -3.00
N ASP A 28 8.57 -2.20 -4.20
CA ASP A 28 7.81 -0.95 -4.38
C ASP A 28 6.29 -1.17 -4.28
N THR A 29 5.84 -2.43 -4.19
CA THR A 29 4.42 -2.79 -4.14
C THR A 29 4.02 -3.31 -2.76
N LEU A 30 2.84 -2.91 -2.31
CA LEU A 30 2.26 -3.44 -1.08
C LEU A 30 1.82 -4.89 -1.32
N SER A 31 2.04 -5.77 -0.35
CA SER A 31 1.51 -7.13 -0.41
C SER A 31 -0.02 -7.12 -0.39
N VAL A 32 -0.66 -8.19 -0.85
CA VAL A 32 -2.13 -8.32 -0.84
C VAL A 32 -2.71 -8.06 0.56
N LYS A 33 -2.03 -8.58 1.59
CA LYS A 33 -2.37 -8.37 3.00
C LYS A 33 -2.25 -6.90 3.44
N GLN A 34 -1.23 -6.19 2.96
CA GLN A 34 -1.05 -4.77 3.26
C GLN A 34 -2.09 -3.92 2.53
N GLN A 35 -2.43 -4.28 1.29
CA GLN A 35 -3.44 -3.58 0.50
C GLN A 35 -4.84 -3.73 1.12
N SER A 36 -5.18 -4.90 1.66
CA SER A 36 -6.49 -5.13 2.27
C SER A 36 -6.71 -4.34 3.57
N LEU A 37 -5.64 -3.88 4.24
CA LEU A 37 -5.75 -3.01 5.41
C LEU A 37 -6.21 -1.57 5.05
N ILE A 38 -5.93 -1.12 3.83
CA ILE A 38 -6.28 0.23 3.35
C ILE A 38 -7.79 0.51 3.43
N PRO A 39 -8.68 -0.32 2.81
CA PRO A 39 -10.13 -0.09 2.90
C PRO A 39 -10.65 -0.23 4.33
N ILE A 40 -10.11 -1.16 5.13
CA ILE A 40 -10.49 -1.33 6.53
C ILE A 40 -10.26 -0.03 7.31
N ALA A 41 -9.07 0.55 7.17
CA ALA A 41 -8.72 1.81 7.82
C ALA A 41 -9.58 2.98 7.32
N ALA A 42 -9.76 3.09 6.01
CA ALA A 42 -10.54 4.16 5.39
C ALA A 42 -12.02 4.12 5.82
N TYR A 43 -12.66 2.95 5.76
CA TYR A 43 -14.07 2.82 6.14
C TYR A 43 -14.28 2.96 7.64
N THR A 44 -13.32 2.53 8.48
CA THR A 44 -13.36 2.79 9.92
C THR A 44 -13.27 4.29 10.22
N ALA A 45 -12.32 4.99 9.60
CA ALA A 45 -12.13 6.43 9.78
C ALA A 45 -13.36 7.24 9.34
N LYS A 46 -13.95 6.87 8.18
CA LYS A 46 -15.21 7.47 7.68
C LYS A 46 -16.44 7.06 8.47
N GLY A 47 -16.40 5.90 9.14
CA GLY A 47 -17.54 5.31 9.85
C GLY A 47 -18.56 4.63 8.94
N GLU A 48 -18.13 4.15 7.78
CA GLU A 48 -18.93 3.43 6.79
C GLU A 48 -19.00 1.93 7.14
N LEU A 49 -19.82 1.59 8.14
CA LEU A 49 -19.81 0.25 8.75
C LEU A 49 -20.23 -0.87 7.80
N GLN A 50 -21.14 -0.59 6.86
CA GLN A 50 -21.59 -1.62 5.91
C GLN A 50 -20.45 -2.03 4.96
N GLN A 51 -19.71 -1.05 4.45
CA GLN A 51 -18.54 -1.26 3.60
C GLN A 51 -17.39 -1.86 4.41
N LEU A 52 -17.24 -1.44 5.67
CA LEU A 52 -16.25 -2.00 6.59
C LEU A 52 -16.43 -3.51 6.78
N LYS A 53 -17.67 -4.01 6.95
CA LYS A 53 -17.93 -5.46 7.05
C LYS A 53 -17.37 -6.24 5.87
N THR A 54 -17.64 -5.77 4.65
CA THR A 54 -17.13 -6.40 3.44
C THR A 54 -15.60 -6.36 3.40
N ALA A 55 -14.99 -5.19 3.65
CA ALA A 55 -13.54 -5.03 3.67
C ALA A 55 -12.85 -5.88 4.74
N LEU A 56 -13.50 -6.10 5.89
CA LEU A 56 -12.98 -6.97 6.95
C LEU A 56 -12.97 -8.44 6.53
N ASN A 57 -14.04 -8.95 5.92
CA ASN A 57 -14.08 -10.32 5.38
C ASN A 57 -13.00 -10.51 4.31
N GLU A 58 -12.92 -9.58 3.34
CA GLU A 58 -11.89 -9.60 2.29
C GLU A 58 -10.47 -9.54 2.88
N GLY A 59 -10.28 -8.76 3.95
CA GLY A 59 -9.01 -8.67 4.66
C GLY A 59 -8.60 -9.99 5.31
N LEU A 60 -9.53 -10.66 5.99
CA LEU A 60 -9.31 -11.95 6.64
C LEU A 60 -9.04 -13.05 5.59
N ASP A 61 -9.80 -13.07 4.49
CA ASP A 61 -9.58 -13.97 3.36
C ASP A 61 -8.21 -13.75 2.68
N ALA A 62 -7.74 -12.50 2.66
CA ALA A 62 -6.40 -12.12 2.21
C ALA A 62 -5.28 -12.45 3.22
N GLY A 63 -5.61 -13.08 4.36
CA GLY A 63 -4.66 -13.54 5.35
C GLY A 63 -4.29 -12.51 6.43
N LEU A 64 -5.06 -11.42 6.60
CA LEU A 64 -4.99 -10.62 7.83
C LEU A 64 -5.43 -11.48 9.01
N THR A 65 -4.68 -11.41 10.10
CA THR A 65 -5.11 -12.01 11.36
C THR A 65 -6.06 -11.07 12.09
N VAL A 66 -6.97 -11.64 12.88
CA VAL A 66 -7.84 -10.87 13.77
C VAL A 66 -7.04 -9.93 14.68
N ASN A 67 -5.85 -10.35 15.13
CA ASN A 67 -4.98 -9.53 15.96
C ASN A 67 -4.45 -8.31 15.22
N GLU A 68 -3.99 -8.46 13.97
CA GLU A 68 -3.53 -7.30 13.18
C GLU A 68 -4.64 -6.28 12.93
N VAL A 69 -5.86 -6.74 12.67
CA VAL A 69 -7.01 -5.84 12.51
C VAL A 69 -7.36 -5.15 13.84
N LYS A 70 -7.35 -5.87 14.97
CA LYS A 70 -7.56 -5.25 16.29
C LYS A 70 -6.52 -4.17 16.59
N GLU A 71 -5.23 -4.46 16.34
CA GLU A 71 -4.15 -3.48 16.53
C GLU A 71 -4.33 -2.27 15.61
N ALA A 72 -4.78 -2.47 14.37
CA ALA A 72 -5.11 -1.36 13.49
C ALA A 72 -6.25 -0.49 14.06
N MET A 73 -7.29 -1.07 14.65
CA MET A 73 -8.36 -0.29 15.31
C MET A 73 -7.85 0.50 16.53
N VAL A 74 -6.97 -0.11 17.33
CA VAL A 74 -6.29 0.55 18.45
C VAL A 74 -5.41 1.69 17.93
N HIS A 75 -4.71 1.52 16.82
CA HIS A 75 -3.92 2.59 16.21
C HIS A 75 -4.82 3.74 15.73
N LEU A 76 -5.93 3.41 15.07
CA LEU A 76 -6.92 4.39 14.61
C LEU A 76 -7.55 5.19 15.75
N TYR A 77 -7.50 4.71 17.01
CA TYR A 77 -8.04 5.46 18.15
C TYR A 77 -7.37 6.82 18.28
N ALA A 78 -6.04 6.86 18.05
CA ALA A 78 -5.25 8.07 18.13
C ALA A 78 -5.58 9.07 17.00
N TYR A 79 -6.05 8.59 15.83
CA TYR A 79 -6.26 9.44 14.64
C TYR A 79 -7.73 9.74 14.34
N CYS A 80 -8.64 8.84 14.70
CA CYS A 80 -10.06 8.90 14.38
C CYS A 80 -10.95 9.00 15.64
N GLY A 81 -10.34 8.91 16.83
CA GLY A 81 -11.01 9.03 18.12
C GLY A 81 -11.77 7.78 18.55
N PHE A 82 -12.19 7.80 19.82
CA PHE A 82 -12.87 6.68 20.48
C PHE A 82 -14.07 6.10 19.70
N PRO A 83 -15.05 6.91 19.23
CA PRO A 83 -16.28 6.36 18.67
C PRO A 83 -16.05 5.61 17.35
N ARG A 84 -15.07 6.02 16.54
CA ARG A 84 -14.81 5.37 15.25
C ARG A 84 -14.08 4.04 15.45
N SER A 85 -13.01 4.03 16.24
CA SER A 85 -12.25 2.81 16.51
C SER A 85 -13.05 1.74 17.20
N ILE A 86 -13.85 2.09 18.21
CA ILE A 86 -14.63 1.07 18.92
C ILE A 86 -15.76 0.49 18.08
N ARG A 87 -16.39 1.31 17.22
CA ARG A 87 -17.39 0.80 16.27
C ARG A 87 -16.73 -0.09 15.21
N GLY A 88 -15.50 0.21 14.80
CA GLY A 88 -14.70 -0.66 13.95
C GLY A 88 -14.42 -2.02 14.61
N LEU A 89 -14.00 -2.02 15.88
CA LEU A 89 -13.81 -3.25 16.66
C LEU A 89 -15.10 -4.06 16.81
N GLN A 90 -16.23 -3.41 17.10
CA GLN A 90 -17.52 -4.09 17.18
C GLN A 90 -17.90 -4.72 15.83
N THR A 91 -17.66 -4.00 14.73
CA THR A 91 -17.91 -4.52 13.37
C THR A 91 -17.02 -5.72 13.05
N LEU A 92 -15.76 -5.72 13.50
CA LEU A 92 -14.88 -6.88 13.40
C LEU A 92 -15.46 -8.08 14.16
N MET A 93 -15.97 -7.88 15.38
CA MET A 93 -16.59 -8.96 16.15
C MET A 93 -17.85 -9.54 15.50
N GLU A 94 -18.56 -8.78 14.65
CA GLU A 94 -19.74 -9.26 13.92
C GLU A 94 -19.40 -10.16 12.72
N VAL A 95 -18.16 -10.15 12.23
CA VAL A 95 -17.72 -10.96 11.07
C VAL A 95 -16.84 -12.15 11.47
N LEU A 96 -16.63 -12.35 12.78
CA LEU A 96 -15.95 -13.52 13.35
C LEU A 96 -16.97 -14.60 13.74
#